data_AF-A0A1V4ZE30-F1
#
_entry.id   AF-A0A1V4ZE30-F1
#
_cell.length_a   1.000
_cell.length_b   1.000
_cell.length_c   1.000
_cell.angle_alpha   90.00
_cell.angle_beta   90.00
_cell.angle_gamma   90.00
#
_symmetry.space_group_name_H-M   'P 1'
#
loop_
_entity.id
_entity.type
_entity.pdbx_description
1 polymer ?
#
loop_
_entity_poly.entity_id
_entity_poly.type
_entity_poly.pdbx_seq_one_letter_code
_entity_poly.pdbx_strand_id
1 'polypeptide(L)'
;MITRGIANLHPGKNRISGDLLYSVLVWDRPCPAMGTMPRFFIRFSTNASVETPASALSRTYRRSARGDETMKPYLTGILALLLLLAVTAACVQTSNTSAPGTGTAEIRYTFYGGFVMPTHAIQQLVVTPDTATFTVMSHDGNVTEKFSKPLSKEQYAAIAKVFADNNFPSFKERYEEGQSHVTDVGWADITVIGNGRNKTVTVYNFDEYLPDGLVKIRQKLQETIEYTRAPDETEVRTIAEAWIKGAPTYAYDGSGLTLVNATRSADYPIRSGLTYRFTSSHTGYGNRSGMVTAQVITEHTIRVTVAGRTVESAVIDDTWDETGQYLIGSPIPLTYLPMQCEQTPWDAWEANSGRVYIRAPTEEEIIRHYYSAVYGIEVSNITRSDTGMVTCQACGVCPGFYRFGVTVNASVMQVLVDEGWRKG
;
A
#
# COMPACT_ATOMS: atom_id res chain seq x y z
N MET A 1 -40.83 -13.48 42.99
CA MET A 1 -41.29 -14.67 42.27
C MET A 1 -41.30 -14.33 40.79
N ILE A 2 -40.55 -14.92 39.86
CA ILE A 2 -39.55 -15.98 39.87
C ILE A 2 -38.41 -15.51 38.95
N THR A 3 -37.19 -15.71 39.43
CA THR A 3 -35.86 -15.53 38.82
C THR A 3 -35.54 -16.53 37.70
N ARG A 4 -34.61 -16.13 36.80
CA ARG A 4 -33.47 -16.87 36.18
C ARG A 4 -33.39 -16.63 34.66
N GLY A 5 -32.25 -16.45 34.02
CA GLY A 5 -30.86 -16.48 34.48
C GLY A 5 -29.92 -16.06 33.34
N ILE A 6 -28.84 -15.39 33.72
CA ILE A 6 -27.70 -14.96 32.90
C ILE A 6 -26.77 -16.16 32.66
N ALA A 7 -26.20 -16.29 31.46
CA ALA A 7 -25.01 -17.10 31.23
C ALA A 7 -24.00 -16.34 30.36
N ASN A 8 -22.86 -16.04 30.98
CA ASN A 8 -21.62 -15.56 30.37
C ASN A 8 -20.95 -16.66 29.56
N LEU A 9 -20.38 -16.33 28.39
CA LEU A 9 -19.21 -17.03 27.85
C LEU A 9 -18.28 -16.01 27.17
N HIS A 10 -17.01 -16.05 27.57
CA HIS A 10 -15.87 -15.33 27.01
C HIS A 10 -14.94 -16.34 26.26
N PRO A 11 -13.90 -15.88 25.54
CA PRO A 11 -13.66 -16.28 24.15
C PRO A 11 -12.68 -17.45 23.97
N GLY A 12 -12.96 -18.28 22.95
CA GLY A 12 -12.04 -19.30 22.46
C GLY A 12 -11.29 -18.84 21.21
N LYS A 13 -9.97 -18.75 21.31
CA LYS A 13 -9.04 -18.66 20.18
C LYS A 13 -9.25 -19.88 19.27
N ASN A 14 -9.38 -19.67 17.96
CA ASN A 14 -8.92 -20.64 16.98
C ASN A 14 -8.39 -19.92 15.74
N ARG A 15 -7.10 -20.18 15.51
CA ARG A 15 -6.29 -19.74 14.38
C ARG A 15 -6.43 -20.83 13.33
N ILE A 16 -7.03 -20.52 12.18
CA ILE A 16 -6.99 -21.41 11.01
C ILE A 16 -6.21 -20.69 9.92
N SER A 17 -5.06 -21.28 9.64
CA SER A 17 -4.22 -21.06 8.46
C SER A 17 -5.01 -21.47 7.22
N GLY A 18 -5.23 -20.54 6.30
CA GLY A 18 -5.77 -20.81 4.98
C GLY A 18 -4.84 -20.22 3.93
N ASP A 19 -4.11 -21.10 3.25
CA ASP A 19 -3.30 -20.78 2.09
C ASP A 19 -4.19 -20.20 0.97
N LEU A 20 -3.95 -18.93 0.60
CA LEU A 20 -4.55 -18.30 -0.57
C LEU A 20 -3.68 -18.62 -1.78
N LEU A 21 -4.06 -19.65 -2.53
CA LEU A 21 -3.63 -19.86 -3.91
C LEU A 21 -4.26 -18.75 -4.78
N TYR A 22 -3.45 -17.77 -5.19
CA TYR A 22 -3.83 -16.81 -6.23
C TYR A 22 -3.68 -17.48 -7.61
N SER A 23 -4.81 -17.80 -8.22
CA SER A 23 -4.89 -18.18 -9.63
C SER A 23 -4.96 -16.89 -10.48
N VAL A 24 -3.88 -16.55 -11.17
CA VAL A 24 -3.85 -15.48 -12.19
C VAL A 24 -4.51 -16.02 -13.46
N LEU A 25 -5.72 -15.53 -13.77
CA LEU A 25 -6.36 -15.75 -15.07
C LEU A 25 -5.97 -14.63 -16.02
N VAL A 26 -5.07 -14.94 -16.94
CA VAL A 26 -4.76 -14.11 -18.11
C VAL A 26 -5.93 -14.18 -19.08
N TRP A 27 -6.58 -13.05 -19.34
CA TRP A 27 -7.61 -12.94 -20.37
C TRP A 27 -6.96 -12.62 -21.71
N ASP A 28 -6.80 -13.65 -22.54
CA ASP A 28 -6.70 -13.49 -23.99
C ASP A 28 -8.05 -13.88 -24.60
N ARG A 29 -8.73 -12.92 -25.26
CA ARG A 29 -9.83 -13.25 -26.18
C ARG A 29 -9.77 -12.38 -27.43
N PRO A 30 -9.75 -13.01 -28.62
CA PRO A 30 -10.32 -12.41 -29.81
C PRO A 30 -11.84 -12.64 -29.84
N CYS A 31 -12.56 -11.66 -30.36
CA CYS A 31 -14.00 -11.66 -30.55
C CYS A 31 -14.44 -12.69 -31.61
N PRO A 32 -15.42 -13.58 -31.36
CA PRO A 32 -16.06 -14.36 -32.42
C PRO A 32 -17.43 -13.78 -32.78
N ALA A 33 -17.61 -13.57 -34.08
CA ALA A 33 -18.91 -13.32 -34.71
C ALA A 33 -19.80 -14.57 -34.67
N MET A 34 -21.11 -14.32 -34.73
CA MET A 34 -22.26 -15.24 -34.62
C MET A 34 -22.12 -16.64 -35.27
N GLY A 35 -22.69 -17.65 -34.61
CA GLY A 35 -23.23 -18.85 -35.27
C GLY A 35 -23.26 -20.13 -34.43
N THR A 36 -24.45 -20.54 -33.99
CA THR A 36 -24.86 -21.89 -33.53
C THR A 36 -24.29 -22.46 -32.21
N MET A 37 -25.20 -22.79 -31.28
CA MET A 37 -24.94 -23.44 -29.99
C MET A 37 -24.57 -24.93 -30.11
N PRO A 38 -23.69 -25.46 -29.25
CA PRO A 38 -23.73 -26.86 -28.83
C PRO A 38 -24.24 -27.02 -27.39
N ARG A 39 -25.17 -27.96 -27.20
CA ARG A 39 -25.62 -28.46 -25.89
C ARG A 39 -24.51 -29.33 -25.27
N PHE A 40 -24.15 -29.06 -24.01
CA PHE A 40 -23.34 -29.97 -23.19
C PHE A 40 -24.13 -30.43 -21.96
N PHE A 41 -24.17 -31.76 -21.76
CA PHE A 41 -24.68 -32.42 -20.56
C PHE A 41 -23.59 -32.46 -19.49
N ILE A 42 -23.91 -32.05 -18.26
CA ILE A 42 -23.05 -32.25 -17.08
C ILE A 42 -23.64 -33.41 -16.24
N ARG A 43 -22.81 -34.41 -15.97
CA ARG A 43 -23.11 -35.55 -15.09
C ARG A 43 -22.54 -35.24 -13.71
N PHE A 44 -23.38 -35.22 -12.68
CA PHE A 44 -22.95 -35.14 -11.28
C PHE A 44 -22.53 -36.53 -10.77
N SER A 45 -21.43 -36.61 -10.02
CA SER A 45 -21.12 -37.74 -9.15
C SER A 45 -20.71 -37.20 -7.79
N THR A 46 -21.58 -37.42 -6.81
CA THR A 46 -21.33 -37.25 -5.38
C THR A 46 -20.55 -38.45 -4.85
N ASN A 47 -19.67 -38.24 -3.88
CA ASN A 47 -19.59 -39.11 -2.70
C ASN A 47 -18.80 -38.45 -1.57
N ALA A 48 -19.44 -38.39 -0.41
CA ALA A 48 -18.88 -38.05 0.88
C ALA A 48 -19.16 -39.21 1.83
N SER A 49 -18.16 -39.69 2.57
CA SER A 49 -18.26 -40.49 3.83
C SER A 49 -16.83 -40.51 4.41
N VAL A 50 -16.48 -39.76 5.46
CA VAL A 50 -16.64 -40.04 6.91
C VAL A 50 -16.14 -41.43 7.30
N GLU A 51 -15.02 -41.51 8.03
CA GLU A 51 -14.86 -42.12 9.37
C GLU A 51 -13.37 -42.24 9.79
N THR A 52 -13.10 -41.86 11.04
CA THR A 52 -11.92 -42.14 11.89
C THR A 52 -12.40 -42.99 13.07
N PRO A 53 -11.57 -43.49 14.02
CA PRO A 53 -10.14 -43.84 14.03
C PRO A 53 -9.87 -45.23 14.70
N ALA A 54 -8.58 -45.58 14.87
CA ALA A 54 -7.96 -46.02 16.13
C ALA A 54 -7.13 -47.32 16.12
N SER A 55 -5.98 -47.19 16.80
CA SER A 55 -5.31 -48.17 17.67
C SER A 55 -4.44 -49.30 17.09
N ALA A 56 -3.12 -49.09 17.26
CA ALA A 56 -2.26 -49.81 18.21
C ALA A 56 -1.64 -51.19 17.85
N LEU A 57 -0.44 -51.36 18.45
CA LEU A 57 0.33 -52.58 18.77
C LEU A 57 1.21 -53.14 17.62
N SER A 58 2.54 -53.00 17.72
CA SER A 58 3.52 -53.74 18.56
C SER A 58 3.99 -55.06 17.93
N ARG A 59 5.33 -55.25 17.87
CA ARG A 59 6.12 -56.51 18.04
C ARG A 59 7.55 -56.29 17.52
N THR A 60 8.55 -56.15 18.39
CA THR A 60 9.41 -57.19 19.00
C THR A 60 10.40 -57.89 18.06
N TYR A 61 11.67 -57.45 18.14
CA TYR A 61 12.83 -58.19 18.71
C TYR A 61 13.08 -59.68 18.36
N ARG A 62 14.20 -59.96 17.66
CA ARG A 62 15.19 -61.06 17.85
C ARG A 62 16.32 -60.83 16.82
N ARG A 63 17.58 -60.51 17.15
CA ARG A 63 18.68 -61.17 17.90
C ARG A 63 19.44 -62.26 17.10
N SER A 64 20.76 -62.03 16.99
CA SER A 64 21.88 -63.01 16.91
C SER A 64 22.09 -63.72 15.56
N ALA A 65 23.30 -64.02 15.05
CA ALA A 65 24.70 -63.71 15.38
C ALA A 65 25.61 -64.35 14.30
N ARG A 66 26.91 -63.98 14.35
CA ARG A 66 28.12 -64.84 14.22
C ARG A 66 28.88 -64.97 12.89
N GLY A 67 30.22 -64.99 13.06
CA GLY A 67 31.28 -65.40 12.13
C GLY A 67 32.09 -64.20 11.63
N ASP A 68 33.20 -63.75 12.21
CA ASP A 68 34.46 -64.36 12.69
C ASP A 68 35.48 -64.68 11.56
N GLU A 69 36.77 -64.52 11.93
CA GLU A 69 38.03 -64.84 11.23
C GLU A 69 38.66 -63.76 10.30
N THR A 70 39.96 -63.46 10.28
CA THR A 70 41.15 -63.76 11.12
C THR A 70 42.37 -62.89 10.67
N MET A 71 43.22 -62.54 11.66
CA MET A 71 44.72 -62.39 11.73
C MET A 71 45.56 -61.77 10.56
N LYS A 72 46.37 -60.70 10.75
CA LYS A 72 47.71 -60.52 11.46
C LYS A 72 48.90 -61.27 10.81
N PRO A 73 50.21 -60.95 11.05
CA PRO A 73 50.93 -59.82 11.71
C PRO A 73 52.28 -59.42 11.00
N TYR A 74 53.24 -58.87 11.78
CA TYR A 74 54.70 -58.63 11.59
C TYR A 74 55.10 -57.15 11.35
N LEU A 75 56.11 -56.54 12.00
CA LEU A 75 56.89 -56.79 13.22
C LEU A 75 57.78 -55.52 13.46
N THR A 76 57.96 -55.12 14.73
CA THR A 76 59.13 -54.46 15.40
C THR A 76 60.28 -53.84 14.56
N GLY A 77 60.93 -52.71 14.89
CA GLY A 77 61.22 -52.02 16.15
C GLY A 77 62.65 -51.41 16.09
N ILE A 78 63.06 -50.62 17.12
CA ILE A 78 64.39 -50.01 17.41
C ILE A 78 64.61 -48.60 16.82
N LEU A 79 65.17 -47.57 17.49
CA LEU A 79 65.41 -47.16 18.89
C LEU A 79 66.12 -45.78 18.78
N ALA A 80 65.68 -44.81 19.58
CA ALA A 80 66.43 -43.67 20.18
C ALA A 80 67.42 -42.79 19.37
N LEU A 81 67.17 -41.48 19.49
CA LEU A 81 68.07 -40.43 20.04
C LEU A 81 68.31 -39.23 19.09
N LEU A 82 67.67 -38.09 19.36
CA LEU A 82 68.36 -36.81 19.59
C LEU A 82 67.37 -35.70 19.97
N LEU A 83 67.78 -34.95 20.99
CA LEU A 83 67.10 -33.85 21.67
C LEU A 83 66.97 -32.57 20.82
N LEU A 84 66.07 -31.71 21.30
CA LEU A 84 66.10 -30.24 21.23
C LEU A 84 65.76 -29.61 19.88
N LEU A 85 64.54 -29.08 19.75
CA LEU A 85 64.32 -27.69 19.36
C LEU A 85 62.96 -27.20 19.87
N ALA A 86 63.02 -26.02 20.44
CA ALA A 86 62.00 -25.32 21.19
C ALA A 86 61.03 -24.56 20.28
N VAL A 87 59.79 -24.41 20.76
CA VAL A 87 58.92 -23.23 20.64
C VAL A 87 58.87 -22.53 19.27
N THR A 88 57.80 -22.80 18.50
CA THR A 88 56.86 -21.78 17.99
C THR A 88 55.57 -22.46 17.53
N ALA A 89 54.68 -22.77 18.47
CA ALA A 89 53.24 -22.81 18.17
C ALA A 89 52.72 -21.37 18.28
N ALA A 90 53.02 -20.55 17.28
CA ALA A 90 52.36 -19.26 17.13
C ALA A 90 51.03 -19.54 16.43
N CYS A 91 49.95 -19.37 17.19
CA CYS A 91 48.59 -19.32 16.70
C CYS A 91 48.54 -18.46 15.44
N VAL A 92 48.13 -19.06 14.32
CA VAL A 92 47.51 -18.32 13.24
C VAL A 92 46.21 -17.77 13.84
N GLN A 93 46.29 -16.52 14.30
CA GLN A 93 45.11 -15.75 14.61
C GLN A 93 44.34 -15.60 13.31
N THR A 94 43.28 -16.39 13.16
CA THR A 94 42.12 -16.03 12.37
C THR A 94 41.82 -14.58 12.70
N SER A 95 42.06 -13.70 11.74
CA SER A 95 41.63 -12.31 11.81
C SER A 95 40.12 -12.34 11.97
N ASN A 96 39.67 -12.17 13.22
CA ASN A 96 38.29 -11.88 13.54
C ASN A 96 37.88 -10.70 12.67
N THR A 97 37.01 -10.99 11.70
CA THR A 97 36.24 -10.02 10.96
C THR A 97 35.49 -9.20 12.00
N SER A 98 36.09 -8.08 12.39
CA SER A 98 35.45 -7.10 13.26
C SER A 98 34.19 -6.66 12.53
N ALA A 99 33.05 -6.84 13.20
CA ALA A 99 31.81 -6.18 12.84
C ALA A 99 32.11 -4.71 12.53
N PRO A 100 31.47 -4.09 11.51
CA PRO A 100 31.61 -2.66 11.29
C PRO A 100 31.23 -1.98 12.59
N GLY A 101 32.22 -1.36 13.24
CA GLY A 101 32.01 -0.60 14.46
C GLY A 101 30.96 0.49 14.20
N THR A 102 30.40 1.02 15.29
CA THR A 102 29.49 2.17 15.38
C THR A 102 30.13 3.48 14.87
N GLY A 103 30.89 3.40 13.79
CA GLY A 103 31.58 4.50 13.15
C GLY A 103 30.65 5.28 12.23
N THR A 104 31.14 6.44 11.85
CA THR A 104 30.56 7.44 10.95
C THR A 104 30.40 6.91 9.51
N ALA A 105 29.69 5.79 9.35
CA ALA A 105 29.47 5.16 8.06
C ALA A 105 28.41 5.92 7.25
N GLU A 106 28.68 6.13 5.98
CA GLU A 106 27.70 6.62 5.02
C GLU A 106 26.94 5.43 4.43
N ILE A 107 25.61 5.50 4.43
CA ILE A 107 24.74 4.49 3.85
C ILE A 107 24.07 5.10 2.64
N ARG A 108 24.20 4.46 1.48
CA ARG A 108 23.50 4.84 0.25
C ARG A 108 22.50 3.79 -0.14
N TYR A 109 21.31 4.21 -0.52
CA TYR A 109 20.28 3.36 -1.08
C TYR A 109 19.78 3.97 -2.38
N THR A 110 20.10 3.34 -3.50
CA THR A 110 19.77 3.87 -4.84
C THR A 110 18.81 2.92 -5.53
N PHE A 111 17.71 3.44 -6.09
CA PHE A 111 16.74 2.68 -6.89
C PHE A 111 16.82 3.15 -8.33
N TYR A 112 16.75 2.21 -9.26
CA TYR A 112 16.79 2.49 -10.69
C TYR A 112 16.23 1.32 -11.50
N GLY A 113 15.77 1.59 -12.71
CA GLY A 113 15.04 0.58 -13.50
C GLY A 113 13.61 0.39 -13.00
N GLY A 114 12.78 -0.31 -13.79
CA GLY A 114 11.32 -0.31 -13.66
C GLY A 114 10.67 0.81 -14.47
N PHE A 115 9.37 0.70 -14.74
CA PHE A 115 8.60 1.73 -15.46
C PHE A 115 8.35 2.94 -14.56
N VAL A 116 9.37 3.79 -14.44
CA VAL A 116 9.28 5.10 -13.79
C VAL A 116 9.36 6.20 -14.85
N MET A 117 8.70 7.32 -14.59
CA MET A 117 8.75 8.48 -15.49
C MET A 117 10.21 8.89 -15.74
N PRO A 118 10.60 9.31 -16.97
CA PRO A 118 11.97 9.71 -17.29
C PRO A 118 12.57 10.76 -16.34
N THR A 119 11.72 11.58 -15.71
CA THR A 119 12.09 12.61 -14.73
C THR A 119 12.34 12.07 -13.31
N HIS A 120 12.01 10.81 -13.04
CA HIS A 120 12.11 10.15 -11.72
C HIS A 120 12.85 8.80 -11.82
N ALA A 121 13.68 8.65 -12.86
CA ALA A 121 14.31 7.38 -13.22
C ALA A 121 15.27 6.84 -12.16
N ILE A 122 15.87 7.72 -11.35
CA ILE A 122 16.82 7.34 -10.31
C ILE A 122 16.42 8.02 -9.00
N GLN A 123 16.32 7.24 -7.93
CA GLN A 123 16.03 7.74 -6.59
C GLN A 123 17.18 7.33 -5.66
N GLN A 124 17.65 8.22 -4.82
CA GLN A 124 18.78 7.94 -3.94
C GLN A 124 18.57 8.52 -2.55
N LEU A 125 18.64 7.67 -1.53
CA LEU A 125 18.84 8.06 -0.15
C LEU A 125 20.32 7.99 0.19
N VAL A 126 20.85 9.05 0.79
CA VAL A 126 22.18 9.09 1.42
C VAL A 126 21.99 9.42 2.90
N VAL A 127 22.46 8.54 3.77
CA VAL A 127 22.39 8.68 5.22
C VAL A 127 23.80 8.83 5.76
N THR A 128 24.01 9.92 6.49
CA THR A 128 25.22 10.21 7.26
C THR A 128 24.85 10.30 8.75
N PRO A 129 25.83 10.36 9.67
CA PRO A 129 25.55 10.51 11.10
C PRO A 129 24.63 11.68 11.46
N ASP A 130 24.71 12.77 10.70
CA ASP A 130 24.03 14.02 11.02
C ASP A 130 22.82 14.30 10.12
N THR A 131 22.68 13.60 8.99
CA THR A 131 21.71 13.98 7.96
C THR A 131 21.29 12.82 7.08
N ALA A 132 19.99 12.76 6.76
CA ALA A 132 19.44 11.96 5.67
C ALA A 132 19.08 12.88 4.49
N THR A 133 19.53 12.53 3.29
CA THR A 133 19.24 13.27 2.06
C THR A 133 18.63 12.33 1.04
N PHE A 134 17.44 12.63 0.57
CA PHE A 134 16.74 11.88 -0.47
C PHE A 134 16.67 12.73 -1.74
N THR A 135 17.19 12.19 -2.84
CA THR A 135 17.28 12.88 -4.13
C THR A 135 16.57 12.06 -5.19
N VAL A 136 15.71 12.72 -5.96
CA VAL A 136 15.07 12.17 -7.14
C VAL A 136 15.71 12.80 -8.37
N MET A 137 16.05 11.97 -9.35
CA MET A 137 16.80 12.38 -10.54
C MET A 137 16.15 11.81 -11.80
N SER A 138 16.31 12.53 -12.90
CA SER A 138 15.97 12.04 -14.24
C SER A 138 16.94 10.95 -14.71
N HIS A 139 16.66 10.33 -15.86
CA HIS A 139 17.54 9.30 -16.44
C HIS A 139 18.93 9.83 -16.80
N ASP A 140 19.07 11.14 -17.06
CA ASP A 140 20.34 11.81 -17.33
C ASP A 140 21.07 12.23 -16.04
N GLY A 141 20.50 11.95 -14.86
CA GLY A 141 21.06 12.31 -13.56
C GLY A 141 20.76 13.74 -13.11
N ASN A 142 19.91 14.49 -13.83
CA ASN A 142 19.48 15.82 -13.38
C ASN A 142 18.57 15.69 -12.16
N VAL A 143 18.88 16.43 -11.09
CA VAL A 143 18.05 16.46 -9.88
C VAL A 143 16.72 17.13 -10.17
N THR A 144 15.63 16.41 -9.94
CA THR A 144 14.25 16.92 -10.06
C THR A 144 13.65 17.25 -8.71
N GLU A 145 13.97 16.48 -7.67
CA GLU A 145 13.60 16.77 -6.29
C GLU A 145 14.74 16.45 -5.34
N LYS A 146 14.85 17.21 -4.25
CA LYS A 146 15.83 16.95 -3.19
C LYS A 146 15.27 17.32 -1.84
N PHE A 147 15.33 16.38 -0.90
CA PHE A 147 14.89 16.53 0.47
C PHE A 147 16.07 16.24 1.39
N SER A 148 16.20 16.98 2.48
CA SER A 148 17.26 16.79 3.46
C SER A 148 16.72 17.05 4.86
N LYS A 149 17.04 16.17 5.81
CA LYS A 149 16.68 16.33 7.21
C LYS A 149 17.82 15.96 8.15
N PRO A 150 17.99 16.71 9.24
CA PRO A 150 18.94 16.34 10.28
C PRO A 150 18.51 15.03 10.94
N LEU A 151 19.49 14.23 11.35
CA LEU A 151 19.27 13.03 12.17
C LEU A 151 19.83 13.25 13.57
N SER A 152 19.09 12.78 14.58
CA SER A 152 19.65 12.61 15.92
C SER A 152 20.63 11.44 15.94
N LYS A 153 21.53 11.43 16.93
CA LYS A 153 22.48 10.33 17.14
C LYS A 153 21.76 8.99 17.31
N GLU A 154 20.63 9.00 18.01
CA GLU A 154 19.78 7.83 18.25
C GLU A 154 19.10 7.35 16.96
N GLN A 155 18.62 8.28 16.12
CA GLN A 155 18.03 7.93 14.82
C GLN A 155 19.05 7.26 13.91
N TYR A 156 20.24 7.86 13.77
CA TYR A 156 21.31 7.25 12.98
C TYR A 156 21.74 5.89 13.55
N ALA A 157 21.94 5.81 14.87
CA ALA A 157 22.32 4.56 15.53
C ALA A 157 21.26 3.46 15.32
N ALA A 158 19.97 3.79 15.32
CA ALA A 158 18.90 2.86 15.02
C ALA A 158 18.97 2.33 13.58
N ILE A 159 19.30 3.18 12.60
CA ILE A 159 19.51 2.76 11.21
C ILE A 159 20.73 1.84 11.12
N ALA A 160 21.88 2.26 11.64
CA ALA A 160 23.12 1.48 11.61
C ALA A 160 22.98 0.12 12.33
N LYS A 161 22.22 0.08 13.43
CA LYS A 161 21.94 -1.14 14.17
C LYS A 161 21.24 -2.20 13.32
N VAL A 162 20.28 -1.82 12.46
CA VAL A 162 19.61 -2.79 11.56
C VAL A 162 20.61 -3.46 10.61
N PHE A 163 21.61 -2.73 10.12
CA PHE A 163 22.67 -3.33 9.29
C PHE A 163 23.56 -4.30 10.07
N ALA A 164 23.94 -3.93 11.30
CA ALA A 164 24.77 -4.76 12.16
C ALA A 164 24.05 -6.04 12.60
N ASP A 165 22.80 -5.92 13.07
CA ASP A 165 21.98 -7.02 13.56
C ASP A 165 21.66 -8.04 12.47
N ASN A 166 21.63 -7.62 11.20
CA ASN A 166 21.37 -8.49 10.05
C ASN A 166 22.66 -8.88 9.29
N ASN A 167 23.83 -8.65 9.89
CA ASN A 167 25.14 -9.03 9.36
C ASN A 167 25.36 -8.63 7.89
N PHE A 168 25.06 -7.38 7.55
CA PHE A 168 25.12 -6.87 6.17
C PHE A 168 26.40 -7.23 5.38
N PRO A 169 27.62 -7.18 5.98
CA PRO A 169 28.84 -7.53 5.26
C PRO A 169 28.90 -8.96 4.72
N SER A 170 28.09 -9.87 5.27
CA SER A 170 28.04 -11.29 4.88
C SER A 170 27.14 -11.58 3.68
N PHE A 171 26.30 -10.63 3.26
CA PHE A 171 25.43 -10.83 2.11
C PHE A 171 26.24 -10.93 0.80
N LYS A 172 25.69 -11.68 -0.15
CA LYS A 172 26.21 -11.76 -1.52
C LYS A 172 26.21 -10.36 -2.14
N GLU A 173 27.06 -10.14 -3.13
CA GLU A 173 27.09 -8.86 -3.85
C GLU A 173 25.81 -8.61 -4.65
N ARG A 174 25.12 -9.69 -5.06
CA ARG A 174 23.94 -9.61 -5.91
C ARG A 174 22.94 -10.71 -5.58
N TYR A 175 21.65 -10.35 -5.59
CA TYR A 175 20.52 -11.26 -5.45
C TYR A 175 19.64 -11.16 -6.69
N GLU A 176 19.71 -12.18 -7.53
CA GLU A 176 18.89 -12.35 -8.74
C GLU A 176 18.31 -13.77 -8.68
N GLU A 177 17.02 -13.95 -8.43
CA GLU A 177 16.42 -15.27 -8.59
C GLU A 177 14.92 -15.17 -8.86
N GLY A 178 14.42 -15.98 -9.79
CA GLY A 178 13.03 -16.00 -10.24
C GLY A 178 12.76 -14.99 -11.36
N GLN A 179 12.81 -15.43 -12.62
CA GLN A 179 12.36 -14.65 -13.79
C GLN A 179 10.83 -14.47 -13.80
N SER A 180 10.26 -13.86 -12.76
CA SER A 180 9.04 -13.09 -12.95
C SER A 180 9.49 -11.74 -13.50
N HIS A 181 9.57 -11.65 -14.83
CA HIS A 181 9.82 -10.41 -15.58
C HIS A 181 8.62 -9.47 -15.43
N VAL A 182 8.26 -9.12 -14.18
CA VAL A 182 7.47 -7.92 -13.96
C VAL A 182 8.41 -6.79 -14.36
N THR A 183 8.27 -6.33 -15.60
CA THR A 183 9.10 -5.30 -16.23
C THR A 183 9.11 -3.98 -15.44
N ASP A 184 8.24 -3.88 -14.45
CA ASP A 184 7.93 -2.69 -13.68
C ASP A 184 8.73 -2.65 -12.36
N VAL A 185 9.31 -3.77 -11.90
CA VAL A 185 10.08 -3.78 -10.65
C VAL A 185 11.58 -3.58 -10.96
N GLY A 186 12.09 -2.42 -10.57
CA GLY A 186 13.47 -2.04 -10.78
C GLY A 186 14.49 -2.80 -9.93
N TRP A 187 15.71 -2.29 -9.96
CA TRP A 187 16.82 -2.68 -9.12
C TRP A 187 17.04 -1.67 -8.00
N ALA A 188 17.70 -2.11 -6.94
CA ALA A 188 18.24 -1.21 -5.94
C ALA A 188 19.65 -1.63 -5.48
N ASP A 189 20.50 -0.63 -5.26
CA ASP A 189 21.83 -0.79 -4.67
C ASP A 189 21.82 -0.29 -3.23
N ILE A 190 22.18 -1.16 -2.30
CA ILE A 190 22.41 -0.81 -0.89
C ILE A 190 23.92 -0.80 -0.67
N THR A 191 24.48 0.36 -0.31
CA THR A 191 25.92 0.53 -0.10
C THR A 191 26.21 1.07 1.30
N VAL A 192 27.17 0.47 1.99
CA VAL A 192 27.73 0.98 3.25
C VAL A 192 29.20 1.35 3.04
N ILE A 193 29.55 2.58 3.39
CA ILE A 193 30.90 3.14 3.23
C ILE A 193 31.39 3.58 4.61
N GLY A 194 32.47 2.99 5.12
CA GLY A 194 33.01 3.35 6.43
C GLY A 194 34.29 2.61 6.77
N ASN A 195 35.14 3.23 7.60
CA ASN A 195 36.40 2.64 8.07
C ASN A 195 37.32 2.16 6.94
N GLY A 196 37.37 2.91 5.82
CA GLY A 196 38.17 2.55 4.64
C GLY A 196 37.66 1.34 3.86
N ARG A 197 36.45 0.85 4.14
CA ARG A 197 35.80 -0.26 3.45
C ARG A 197 34.51 0.21 2.81
N ASN A 198 34.16 -0.40 1.68
CA ASN A 198 32.84 -0.30 1.07
C ASN A 198 32.26 -1.71 0.88
N LYS A 199 30.93 -1.80 0.96
CA LYS A 199 30.18 -3.01 0.58
C LYS A 199 28.92 -2.56 -0.12
N THR A 200 28.70 -3.07 -1.32
CA THR A 200 27.47 -2.89 -2.09
C THR A 200 26.78 -4.23 -2.23
N VAL A 201 25.45 -4.22 -2.08
CA VAL A 201 24.57 -5.34 -2.35
C VAL A 201 23.50 -4.85 -3.31
N THR A 202 23.46 -5.42 -4.51
CA THR A 202 22.41 -5.14 -5.49
C THR A 202 21.28 -6.14 -5.35
N VAL A 203 20.06 -5.63 -5.25
CA VAL A 203 18.85 -6.41 -5.03
C VAL A 203 17.79 -6.07 -6.07
N TYR A 204 16.99 -7.05 -6.44
CA TYR A 204 15.74 -6.80 -7.14
C TYR A 204 14.75 -6.11 -6.18
N ASN A 205 13.97 -5.13 -6.65
CA ASN A 205 13.10 -4.31 -5.78
C ASN A 205 11.80 -5.04 -5.39
N PHE A 206 11.90 -6.33 -5.08
CA PHE A 206 10.80 -7.23 -4.73
C PHE A 206 11.23 -8.15 -3.59
N ASP A 207 10.52 -8.09 -2.45
CA ASP A 207 10.98 -8.68 -1.18
C ASP A 207 10.99 -10.21 -1.17
N GLU A 208 10.16 -10.86 -2.00
CA GLU A 208 9.98 -12.32 -2.01
C GLU A 208 11.28 -13.10 -2.26
N TYR A 209 12.23 -12.49 -2.98
CA TYR A 209 13.50 -13.12 -3.34
C TYR A 209 14.68 -12.68 -2.46
N LEU A 210 14.41 -11.90 -1.41
CA LEU A 210 15.45 -11.37 -0.54
C LEU A 210 15.51 -12.15 0.78
N PRO A 211 16.72 -12.42 1.30
CA PRO A 211 16.88 -12.85 2.68
C PRO A 211 16.18 -11.90 3.65
N ASP A 212 15.53 -12.44 4.69
CA ASP A 212 14.80 -11.66 5.72
C ASP A 212 15.59 -10.45 6.25
N GLY A 213 16.91 -10.60 6.40
CA GLY A 213 17.76 -9.53 6.88
C GLY A 213 17.88 -8.35 5.90
N LEU A 214 17.88 -8.62 4.59
CA LEU A 214 17.85 -7.57 3.56
C LEU A 214 16.46 -6.92 3.48
N VAL A 215 15.38 -7.67 3.66
CA VAL A 215 14.01 -7.11 3.75
C VAL A 215 13.93 -6.12 4.90
N LYS A 216 14.41 -6.48 6.10
CA LYS A 216 14.45 -5.57 7.27
C LYS A 216 15.29 -4.32 7.02
N ILE A 217 16.43 -4.46 6.36
CA ILE A 217 17.27 -3.31 5.99
C ILE A 217 16.52 -2.39 5.02
N ARG A 218 15.91 -2.95 3.97
CA ARG A 218 15.12 -2.18 2.99
C ARG A 218 13.96 -1.45 3.65
N GLN A 219 13.19 -2.13 4.51
CA GLN A 219 12.12 -1.51 5.27
C GLN A 219 12.64 -0.32 6.09
N LYS A 220 13.78 -0.47 6.77
CA LYS A 220 14.35 0.62 7.54
C LYS A 220 14.80 1.81 6.68
N LEU A 221 15.35 1.54 5.51
CA LEU A 221 15.74 2.59 4.56
C LEU A 221 14.51 3.28 3.97
N GLN A 222 13.44 2.53 3.68
CA GLN A 222 12.17 3.07 3.23
C GLN A 222 11.56 4.01 4.29
N GLU A 223 11.48 3.59 5.56
CA GLU A 223 11.08 4.46 6.67
C GLU A 223 11.93 5.75 6.74
N THR A 224 13.22 5.64 6.43
CA THR A 224 14.15 6.78 6.43
C THR A 224 13.87 7.74 5.26
N ILE A 225 13.54 7.23 4.07
CA ILE A 225 13.09 8.04 2.93
C ILE A 225 11.83 8.81 3.33
N GLU A 226 10.88 8.13 3.94
CA GLU A 226 9.59 8.69 4.34
C GLU A 226 9.76 9.78 5.39
N TYR A 227 10.59 9.53 6.40
CA TYR A 227 11.01 10.55 7.37
C TYR A 227 11.61 11.77 6.67
N THR A 228 12.53 11.54 5.73
CA THR A 228 13.27 12.59 5.01
C THR A 228 12.34 13.43 4.13
N ARG A 229 11.36 12.79 3.48
CA ARG A 229 10.38 13.46 2.61
C ARG A 229 9.26 14.14 3.38
N ALA A 230 8.90 13.64 4.57
CA ALA A 230 7.79 14.19 5.33
C ALA A 230 8.02 15.68 5.62
N PRO A 231 7.04 16.56 5.43
CA PRO A 231 7.22 17.96 5.80
C PRO A 231 7.42 18.12 7.32
N ASP A 232 8.14 19.17 7.71
CA ASP A 232 8.18 19.63 9.09
C ASP A 232 6.92 20.45 9.44
N GLU A 233 6.77 20.83 10.71
CA GLU A 233 5.59 21.56 11.16
C GLU A 233 5.43 22.92 10.45
N THR A 234 6.54 23.61 10.17
CA THR A 234 6.53 24.92 9.52
C THR A 234 6.09 24.81 8.06
N GLU A 235 6.60 23.80 7.36
CA GLU A 235 6.21 23.48 5.99
C GLU A 235 4.73 23.07 5.91
N VAL A 236 4.28 22.16 6.79
CA VAL A 236 2.87 21.75 6.87
C VAL A 236 1.95 22.97 7.08
N ARG A 237 2.32 23.85 8.02
CA ARG A 237 1.56 25.08 8.31
C ARG A 237 1.49 25.99 7.09
N THR A 238 2.60 26.16 6.38
CA THR A 238 2.67 26.98 5.17
C THR A 238 1.77 26.41 4.06
N ILE A 239 1.80 25.09 3.85
CA ILE A 239 0.95 24.41 2.88
C ILE A 239 -0.53 24.60 3.22
N ALA A 240 -0.91 24.36 4.48
CA ALA A 240 -2.30 24.52 4.93
C ALA A 240 -2.77 25.97 4.79
N GLU A 241 -2.00 26.96 5.26
CA GLU A 241 -2.38 28.37 5.16
C GLU A 241 -2.48 28.86 3.72
N ALA A 242 -1.54 28.47 2.85
CA ALA A 242 -1.57 28.83 1.43
C ALA A 242 -2.81 28.24 0.75
N TRP A 243 -3.14 26.98 1.06
CA TRP A 243 -4.33 26.33 0.54
C TRP A 243 -5.61 27.01 1.05
N ILE A 244 -5.73 27.27 2.36
CA ILE A 244 -6.90 27.94 2.94
C ILE A 244 -7.10 29.30 2.31
N LYS A 245 -6.04 30.11 2.17
CA LYS A 245 -6.12 31.45 1.58
C LYS A 245 -6.55 31.43 0.11
N GLY A 246 -6.27 30.35 -0.62
CA GLY A 246 -6.73 30.14 -1.99
C GLY A 246 -8.11 29.49 -2.10
N ALA A 247 -8.66 28.98 -0.99
CA ALA A 247 -9.92 28.25 -0.99
C ALA A 247 -11.12 29.20 -1.15
N PRO A 248 -12.21 28.78 -1.82
CA PRO A 248 -13.31 29.68 -2.20
C PRO A 248 -13.94 30.48 -1.06
N THR A 249 -14.12 29.89 0.12
CA THR A 249 -14.73 30.56 1.27
C THR A 249 -13.85 31.69 1.78
N TYR A 250 -12.56 31.43 2.02
CA TYR A 250 -11.62 32.44 2.53
C TYR A 250 -11.26 33.47 1.45
N ALA A 251 -11.07 33.04 0.21
CA ALA A 251 -10.71 33.94 -0.88
C ALA A 251 -11.82 34.95 -1.21
N TYR A 252 -13.08 34.60 -0.96
CA TYR A 252 -14.21 35.50 -1.19
C TYR A 252 -14.16 36.72 -0.25
N ASP A 253 -14.03 36.50 1.06
CA ASP A 253 -14.06 37.57 2.05
C ASP A 253 -13.49 37.22 3.44
N GLY A 254 -12.63 36.21 3.49
CA GLY A 254 -11.98 35.72 4.70
C GLY A 254 -10.84 36.63 5.17
N SER A 255 -10.69 36.73 6.49
CA SER A 255 -9.63 37.51 7.16
C SER A 255 -9.28 36.92 8.52
N GLY A 256 -8.15 37.32 9.10
CA GLY A 256 -7.80 36.90 10.47
C GLY A 256 -7.50 35.41 10.66
N LEU A 257 -6.84 34.77 9.68
CA LEU A 257 -6.50 33.34 9.75
C LEU A 257 -5.51 33.10 10.90
N THR A 258 -5.91 32.27 11.86
CA THR A 258 -5.12 31.96 13.07
C THR A 258 -5.13 30.46 13.35
N LEU A 259 -3.96 29.89 13.62
CA LEU A 259 -3.84 28.48 14.01
C LEU A 259 -4.33 28.30 15.45
N VAL A 260 -5.22 27.35 15.66
CA VAL A 260 -5.78 26.98 16.96
C VAL A 260 -5.15 25.70 17.51
N ASN A 261 -4.98 24.70 16.64
CA ASN A 261 -4.45 23.39 17.03
C ASN A 261 -3.71 22.73 15.86
N ALA A 262 -2.67 21.97 16.17
CA ALA A 262 -1.98 21.11 15.22
C ALA A 262 -1.77 19.73 15.86
N THR A 263 -2.18 18.69 15.16
CA THR A 263 -1.98 17.28 15.52
C THR A 263 -1.24 16.57 14.41
N ARG A 264 -0.47 15.54 14.76
CA ARG A 264 0.25 14.71 13.81
C ARG A 264 -0.03 13.25 14.12
N SER A 265 -0.47 12.50 13.11
CA SER A 265 -0.65 11.06 13.24
C SER A 265 0.72 10.37 13.35
N ALA A 266 0.76 9.31 14.16
CA ALA A 266 1.88 8.37 14.20
C ALA A 266 1.75 7.29 13.12
N ASP A 267 0.56 7.15 12.50
CA ASP A 267 0.30 6.17 11.47
C ASP A 267 0.92 6.59 10.13
N TYR A 268 1.23 5.59 9.32
CA TYR A 268 1.80 5.78 8.00
C TYR A 268 0.74 5.58 6.89
N PRO A 269 0.63 6.48 5.88
CA PRO A 269 1.42 7.70 5.69
C PRO A 269 1.13 8.75 6.76
N ILE A 270 2.17 9.52 7.13
CA ILE A 270 2.05 10.58 8.14
C ILE A 270 1.05 11.64 7.66
N ARG A 271 0.01 11.85 8.47
CA ARG A 271 -0.99 12.90 8.27
C ARG A 271 -0.89 13.95 9.38
N SER A 272 -1.02 15.22 9.02
CA SER A 272 -1.04 16.34 9.95
C SER A 272 -2.41 17.01 9.90
N GLY A 273 -3.11 17.03 11.03
CA GLY A 273 -4.37 17.74 11.19
C GLY A 273 -4.12 19.13 11.74
N LEU A 274 -4.62 20.17 11.08
CA LEU A 274 -4.51 21.55 11.53
C LEU A 274 -5.89 22.18 11.64
N THR A 275 -6.16 22.84 12.75
CA THR A 275 -7.38 23.59 12.98
C THR A 275 -7.06 25.07 13.00
N TYR A 276 -7.71 25.84 12.14
CA TYR A 276 -7.60 27.29 12.08
C TYR A 276 -8.94 27.96 12.37
N ARG A 277 -8.89 29.21 12.80
CA ARG A 277 -10.03 30.13 12.85
C ARG A 277 -9.82 31.28 11.88
N PHE A 278 -10.91 31.77 11.29
CA PHE A 278 -10.92 32.99 10.49
C PHE A 278 -12.31 33.64 10.53
N THR A 279 -12.41 34.87 10.04
CA THR A 279 -13.66 35.62 9.94
C THR A 279 -14.01 35.93 8.49
N SER A 280 -15.26 35.72 8.12
CA SER A 280 -15.85 36.16 6.84
C SER A 280 -16.73 37.39 7.08
N SER A 281 -16.80 38.32 6.13
CA SER A 281 -17.70 39.49 6.20
C SER A 281 -19.17 39.18 5.83
N HIS A 282 -19.42 37.99 5.30
CA HIS A 282 -20.73 37.47 4.95
C HIS A 282 -20.94 36.07 5.51
N THR A 283 -22.19 35.72 5.75
CA THR A 283 -22.59 34.35 6.11
C THR A 283 -22.39 33.37 4.94
N GLY A 284 -22.28 32.07 5.27
CA GLY A 284 -22.25 30.98 4.29
C GLY A 284 -20.84 30.58 3.86
N TYR A 285 -20.78 29.65 2.91
CA TYR A 285 -19.55 28.98 2.46
C TYR A 285 -19.38 29.07 0.95
N GLY A 286 -18.17 28.81 0.48
CA GLY A 286 -17.79 28.78 -0.92
C GLY A 286 -17.72 30.16 -1.59
N ASN A 287 -17.61 30.13 -2.92
CA ASN A 287 -17.69 31.33 -3.74
C ASN A 287 -19.15 31.79 -3.82
N ARG A 288 -19.41 33.00 -3.31
CA ARG A 288 -20.75 33.60 -3.22
C ARG A 288 -20.95 34.74 -4.22
N SER A 289 -20.07 34.87 -5.21
CA SER A 289 -20.15 35.91 -6.24
C SER A 289 -21.48 35.86 -6.98
N GLY A 290 -22.15 37.00 -7.08
CA GLY A 290 -23.46 37.11 -7.75
C GLY A 290 -24.65 36.74 -6.88
N MET A 291 -24.45 36.36 -5.62
CA MET A 291 -25.53 36.12 -4.66
C MET A 291 -25.79 37.36 -3.80
N VAL A 292 -27.05 37.56 -3.40
CA VAL A 292 -27.40 38.58 -2.39
C VAL A 292 -27.09 38.02 -1.02
N THR A 293 -25.95 38.42 -0.44
CA THR A 293 -25.49 37.96 0.87
C THR A 293 -25.72 38.99 1.97
N ALA A 294 -26.10 38.55 3.16
CA ALA A 294 -26.15 39.42 4.33
C ALA A 294 -24.72 39.79 4.78
N GLN A 295 -24.47 41.08 5.03
CA GLN A 295 -23.21 41.55 5.60
C GLN A 295 -23.22 41.30 7.11
N VAL A 296 -22.58 40.20 7.52
CA VAL A 296 -22.47 39.78 8.91
C VAL A 296 -21.09 39.17 9.10
N ILE A 297 -20.33 39.71 10.05
CA ILE A 297 -19.06 39.13 10.46
C ILE A 297 -19.34 37.77 11.08
N THR A 298 -18.88 36.72 10.41
CA THR A 298 -19.08 35.32 10.80
C THR A 298 -17.74 34.69 11.12
N GLU A 299 -17.59 34.15 12.32
CA GLU A 299 -16.42 33.35 12.69
C GLU A 299 -16.56 31.93 12.16
N HIS A 300 -15.49 31.41 11.58
CA HIS A 300 -15.40 30.06 11.05
C HIS A 300 -14.22 29.32 11.68
N THR A 301 -14.37 28.02 11.86
CA THR A 301 -13.29 27.08 12.18
C THR A 301 -13.09 26.13 11.01
N ILE A 302 -11.87 26.05 10.49
CA ILE A 302 -11.53 25.11 9.41
C ILE A 302 -10.54 24.05 9.91
N ARG A 303 -10.85 22.78 9.65
CA ARG A 303 -9.96 21.64 9.89
C ARG A 303 -9.40 21.15 8.58
N VAL A 304 -8.08 21.17 8.46
CA VAL A 304 -7.32 20.75 7.27
C VAL A 304 -6.49 19.53 7.60
N THR A 305 -6.52 18.51 6.75
CA THR A 305 -5.64 17.35 6.83
C THR A 305 -4.62 17.41 5.70
N VAL A 306 -3.35 17.46 6.04
CA VAL A 306 -2.22 17.43 5.10
C VAL A 306 -1.54 16.07 5.17
N ALA A 307 -1.40 15.40 4.04
CA ALA A 307 -0.60 14.17 3.92
C ALA A 307 0.49 14.38 2.87
N GLY A 308 1.74 14.11 3.24
CA GLY A 308 2.89 14.52 2.42
C GLY A 308 2.87 16.04 2.23
N ARG A 309 2.76 16.53 0.99
CA ARG A 309 2.65 17.96 0.66
C ARG A 309 1.30 18.35 0.06
N THR A 310 0.29 17.51 0.24
CA THR A 310 -1.03 17.67 -0.36
C THR A 310 -2.09 17.81 0.72
N VAL A 311 -3.05 18.72 0.51
CA VAL A 311 -4.26 18.81 1.35
C VAL A 311 -5.23 17.72 0.91
N GLU A 312 -5.48 16.74 1.76
CA GLU A 312 -6.43 15.64 1.50
C GLU A 312 -7.87 16.04 1.85
N SER A 313 -8.06 16.85 2.89
CA SER A 313 -9.38 17.31 3.32
C SER A 313 -9.33 18.68 3.96
N ALA A 314 -10.41 19.43 3.81
CA ALA A 314 -10.61 20.72 4.45
C ALA A 314 -12.10 20.90 4.77
N VAL A 315 -12.44 21.00 6.05
CA VAL A 315 -13.84 21.08 6.50
C VAL A 315 -14.04 22.34 7.35
N ILE A 316 -15.00 23.17 6.97
CA ILE A 316 -15.39 24.39 7.68
C ILE A 316 -16.61 24.11 8.55
N ASP A 317 -16.54 24.52 9.81
CA ASP A 317 -17.60 24.44 10.83
C ASP A 317 -18.27 23.07 10.91
N ASP A 318 -17.52 22.02 10.64
CA ASP A 318 -17.92 20.61 10.69
C ASP A 318 -19.07 20.25 9.75
N THR A 319 -19.43 21.18 8.86
CA THR A 319 -20.65 21.13 8.05
C THR A 319 -20.37 21.35 6.58
N TRP A 320 -19.26 21.99 6.20
CA TRP A 320 -18.94 22.28 4.81
C TRP A 320 -17.61 21.65 4.40
N ASP A 321 -17.64 20.81 3.38
CA ASP A 321 -16.44 20.29 2.72
C ASP A 321 -15.93 21.35 1.73
N GLU A 322 -14.84 22.01 2.09
CA GLU A 322 -14.24 23.08 1.29
C GLU A 322 -13.47 22.53 0.08
N THR A 323 -12.90 21.33 0.17
CA THR A 323 -12.25 20.69 -0.99
C THR A 323 -13.28 20.33 -2.04
N GLY A 324 -14.42 19.81 -1.60
CA GLY A 324 -15.49 19.32 -2.45
C GLY A 324 -16.57 20.34 -2.81
N GLN A 325 -16.64 21.46 -2.09
CA GLN A 325 -17.65 22.52 -2.19
C GLN A 325 -19.10 22.04 -1.98
N TYR A 326 -19.38 21.37 -0.86
CA TYR A 326 -20.74 20.94 -0.50
C TYR A 326 -20.96 20.82 1.02
N LEU A 327 -22.23 20.80 1.43
CA LEU A 327 -22.61 20.54 2.82
C LEU A 327 -22.49 19.04 3.15
N ILE A 328 -21.74 18.71 4.19
CA ILE A 328 -21.63 17.35 4.70
C ILE A 328 -23.02 16.87 5.13
N GLY A 329 -23.42 15.71 4.65
CA GLY A 329 -24.75 15.16 4.93
C GLY A 329 -25.86 15.64 3.99
N SER A 330 -25.61 16.59 3.08
CA SER A 330 -26.64 17.06 2.14
C SER A 330 -26.80 16.11 0.95
N PRO A 331 -27.98 16.09 0.31
CA PRO A 331 -28.13 15.43 -0.99
C PRO A 331 -27.28 16.15 -2.04
N ILE A 332 -26.50 15.40 -2.81
CA ILE A 332 -25.70 15.91 -3.92
C ILE A 332 -26.05 15.19 -5.23
N PRO A 333 -26.18 15.93 -6.35
CA PRO A 333 -26.37 15.32 -7.65
C PRO A 333 -25.04 14.81 -8.21
N LEU A 334 -25.01 13.54 -8.63
CA LEU A 334 -23.91 12.92 -9.35
C LEU A 334 -24.39 12.48 -10.73
N THR A 335 -23.45 12.42 -11.66
CA THR A 335 -23.66 12.01 -13.05
C THR A 335 -22.70 10.87 -13.40
N TYR A 336 -23.19 9.82 -14.05
CA TYR A 336 -22.39 8.73 -14.58
C TYR A 336 -22.48 8.70 -16.10
N LEU A 337 -21.32 8.61 -16.76
CA LEU A 337 -21.21 8.38 -18.20
C LEU A 337 -20.66 6.97 -18.41
N PRO A 338 -21.48 6.01 -18.85
CA PRO A 338 -21.02 4.67 -19.17
C PRO A 338 -19.91 4.68 -20.22
N MET A 339 -18.91 3.83 -20.01
CA MET A 339 -17.93 3.52 -21.05
C MET A 339 -18.60 2.70 -22.15
N GLN A 340 -18.36 3.07 -23.41
CA GLN A 340 -18.96 2.38 -24.54
C GLN A 340 -18.49 0.93 -24.61
N CYS A 341 -19.43 0.02 -24.87
CA CYS A 341 -19.17 -1.42 -24.96
C CYS A 341 -18.76 -2.11 -23.64
N GLU A 342 -18.84 -1.40 -22.51
CA GLU A 342 -18.67 -1.96 -21.17
C GLU A 342 -20.03 -1.94 -20.46
N GLN A 343 -20.37 -3.04 -19.78
CA GLN A 343 -21.55 -3.08 -18.94
C GLN A 343 -21.33 -2.18 -17.73
N THR A 344 -22.36 -1.45 -17.31
CA THR A 344 -22.27 -0.71 -16.05
C THR A 344 -22.13 -1.69 -14.87
N PRO A 345 -21.56 -1.26 -13.73
CA PRO A 345 -21.41 -2.13 -12.56
C PRO A 345 -22.74 -2.78 -12.12
N TRP A 346 -23.84 -2.03 -12.18
CA TRP A 346 -25.15 -2.52 -11.79
C TRP A 346 -25.78 -3.44 -12.84
N ASP A 347 -25.55 -3.24 -14.15
CA ASP A 347 -26.00 -4.17 -15.18
C ASP A 347 -25.28 -5.51 -15.08
N ALA A 348 -23.96 -5.47 -14.87
CA ALA A 348 -23.16 -6.67 -14.68
C ALA A 348 -23.57 -7.42 -13.40
N TRP A 349 -23.83 -6.69 -12.31
CA TRP A 349 -24.34 -7.26 -11.07
C TRP A 349 -25.71 -7.91 -11.26
N GLU A 350 -26.62 -7.23 -11.94
CA GLU A 350 -27.97 -7.72 -12.20
C GLU A 350 -27.97 -8.98 -13.08
N ALA A 351 -27.17 -8.98 -14.15
CA ALA A 351 -27.01 -10.14 -15.04
C ALA A 351 -26.47 -11.38 -14.33
N ASN A 352 -25.63 -11.19 -13.30
CA ASN A 352 -25.05 -12.27 -12.51
C ASN A 352 -25.88 -12.65 -11.27
N SER A 353 -27.01 -11.96 -11.03
CA SER A 353 -27.81 -12.16 -9.81
C SER A 353 -28.59 -13.48 -9.79
N GLY A 354 -28.82 -14.10 -10.95
CA GLY A 354 -29.64 -15.31 -11.09
C GLY A 354 -31.12 -15.11 -10.71
N ARG A 355 -31.56 -13.86 -10.53
CA ARG A 355 -32.92 -13.52 -10.11
C ARG A 355 -33.89 -13.73 -11.26
N VAL A 356 -35.08 -14.25 -10.94
CA VAL A 356 -36.18 -14.41 -11.88
C VAL A 356 -37.30 -13.48 -11.46
N TYR A 357 -37.76 -12.64 -12.38
CA TYR A 357 -38.76 -11.63 -12.10
C TYR A 357 -40.09 -11.94 -12.77
N ILE A 358 -41.17 -11.60 -12.08
CA ILE A 358 -42.51 -11.56 -12.67
C ILE A 358 -42.61 -10.43 -13.71
N ARG A 359 -41.92 -9.30 -13.45
CA ARG A 359 -41.72 -8.17 -14.36
C ARG A 359 -40.26 -7.74 -14.29
N ALA A 360 -39.60 -7.57 -15.44
CA ALA A 360 -38.23 -7.06 -15.47
C ALA A 360 -38.13 -5.69 -14.74
N PRO A 361 -37.13 -5.50 -13.84
CA PRO A 361 -36.94 -4.24 -13.15
C PRO A 361 -36.54 -3.14 -14.13
N THR A 362 -36.89 -1.89 -13.82
CA THR A 362 -36.38 -0.73 -14.55
C THR A 362 -34.92 -0.49 -14.20
N GLU A 363 -34.21 0.25 -15.05
CA GLU A 363 -32.82 0.62 -14.81
C GLU A 363 -32.63 1.40 -13.50
N GLU A 364 -33.59 2.26 -13.16
CA GLU A 364 -33.62 2.98 -11.87
C GLU A 364 -33.80 2.02 -10.67
N GLU A 365 -34.65 1.00 -10.82
CA GLU A 365 -34.85 -0.04 -9.79
C GLU A 365 -33.57 -0.86 -9.60
N ILE A 366 -32.88 -1.20 -10.70
CA ILE A 366 -31.59 -1.91 -10.68
C ILE A 366 -30.52 -1.08 -9.97
N ILE A 367 -30.33 0.19 -10.36
CA ILE A 367 -29.33 1.08 -9.75
C ILE A 367 -29.60 1.24 -8.25
N ARG A 368 -30.85 1.51 -7.86
CA ARG A 368 -31.21 1.65 -6.44
C ARG A 368 -30.91 0.39 -5.65
N HIS A 369 -31.29 -0.77 -6.19
CA HIS A 369 -31.09 -2.04 -5.54
C HIS A 369 -29.62 -2.41 -5.46
N TYR A 370 -28.83 -2.14 -6.50
CA TYR A 370 -27.38 -2.34 -6.52
C TYR A 370 -26.69 -1.61 -5.36
N TYR A 371 -26.87 -0.29 -5.26
CA TYR A 371 -26.23 0.49 -4.20
C TYR A 371 -26.73 0.13 -2.80
N SER A 372 -28.02 -0.19 -2.67
CA SER A 372 -28.58 -0.63 -1.39
C SER A 372 -28.03 -2.00 -0.98
N ALA A 373 -27.94 -2.96 -1.89
CA ALA A 373 -27.55 -4.34 -1.58
C ALA A 373 -26.04 -4.53 -1.44
N VAL A 374 -25.24 -3.86 -2.27
CA VAL A 374 -23.79 -4.00 -2.29
C VAL A 374 -23.13 -3.10 -1.25
N TYR A 375 -23.63 -1.87 -1.09
CA TYR A 375 -22.97 -0.85 -0.27
C TYR A 375 -23.81 -0.36 0.92
N GLY A 376 -25.09 -0.74 1.02
CA GLY A 376 -25.99 -0.19 2.03
C GLY A 376 -26.31 1.29 1.82
N ILE A 377 -26.18 1.79 0.59
CA ILE A 377 -26.36 3.21 0.25
C ILE A 377 -27.73 3.43 -0.36
N GLU A 378 -28.45 4.43 0.15
CA GLU A 378 -29.69 4.91 -0.45
C GLU A 378 -29.39 5.97 -1.52
N VAL A 379 -29.90 5.72 -2.72
CA VAL A 379 -29.83 6.64 -3.86
C VAL A 379 -31.24 7.03 -4.32
N SER A 380 -31.39 8.29 -4.72
CA SER A 380 -32.66 8.91 -5.10
C SER A 380 -32.53 9.72 -6.39
N ASN A 381 -33.66 10.22 -6.94
CA ASN A 381 -33.70 11.03 -8.17
C ASN A 381 -32.88 10.43 -9.32
N ILE A 382 -32.97 9.12 -9.51
CA ILE A 382 -32.27 8.44 -10.58
C ILE A 382 -32.92 8.85 -11.89
N THR A 383 -32.13 9.34 -12.83
CA THR A 383 -32.61 9.78 -14.13
C THR A 383 -31.69 9.26 -15.21
N ARG A 384 -32.23 8.96 -16.38
CA ARG A 384 -31.47 8.70 -17.59
C ARG A 384 -31.73 9.81 -18.60
N SER A 385 -30.67 10.39 -19.13
CA SER A 385 -30.75 11.40 -20.19
C SER A 385 -29.95 10.94 -21.39
N ASP A 386 -30.59 10.88 -22.56
CA ASP A 386 -29.91 10.64 -23.82
C ASP A 386 -29.24 11.95 -24.28
N THR A 387 -27.92 11.94 -24.44
CA THR A 387 -27.11 13.10 -24.87
C THR A 387 -26.95 13.17 -26.40
N GLY A 388 -27.67 12.33 -27.14
CA GLY A 388 -27.75 12.34 -28.61
C GLY A 388 -26.89 11.28 -29.31
N MET A 389 -27.05 11.17 -30.63
CA MET A 389 -26.25 10.28 -31.48
C MET A 389 -24.94 10.96 -31.88
N VAL A 390 -23.80 10.37 -31.50
CA VAL A 390 -22.54 10.60 -32.19
C VAL A 390 -22.12 9.27 -32.80
N THR A 391 -21.96 9.23 -34.11
CA THR A 391 -21.45 8.06 -34.83
C THR A 391 -19.97 7.92 -34.54
N CYS A 392 -19.57 6.89 -33.77
CA CYS A 392 -18.18 6.50 -33.73
C CYS A 392 -17.78 5.97 -35.11
N GLN A 393 -16.80 6.63 -35.72
CA GLN A 393 -16.33 6.31 -37.08
C GLN A 393 -15.74 4.89 -37.19
N ALA A 394 -15.33 4.29 -36.06
CA ALA A 394 -14.75 2.96 -36.01
C ALA A 394 -15.79 1.82 -35.98
N CYS A 395 -16.99 2.06 -35.43
CA CYS A 395 -17.93 0.98 -35.12
C CYS A 395 -19.26 1.03 -35.90
N GLY A 396 -19.53 2.13 -36.62
CA GLY A 396 -20.70 2.27 -37.52
C GLY A 396 -22.06 2.39 -36.83
N VAL A 397 -22.23 1.83 -35.63
CA VAL A 397 -23.41 1.97 -34.77
C VAL A 397 -22.93 1.89 -33.31
N CYS A 398 -22.91 3.02 -32.61
CA CYS A 398 -22.80 3.02 -31.15
C CYS A 398 -24.20 3.31 -30.58
N PRO A 399 -24.78 2.43 -29.76
CA PRO A 399 -26.00 2.78 -29.03
C PRO A 399 -25.71 4.04 -28.19
N GLY A 400 -26.68 4.94 -28.16
CA GLY A 400 -26.50 6.37 -27.91
C GLY A 400 -25.70 6.73 -26.66
N PHE A 401 -25.17 7.95 -26.65
CA PHE A 401 -24.62 8.50 -25.43
C PHE A 401 -25.81 8.74 -24.49
N TYR A 402 -25.87 8.02 -23.38
CA TYR A 402 -26.77 8.33 -22.28
C TYR A 402 -25.93 8.58 -21.04
N ARG A 403 -26.46 9.41 -20.15
CA ARG A 403 -25.89 9.64 -18.82
C ARG A 403 -26.94 9.30 -17.78
N PHE A 404 -26.49 8.82 -16.64
CA PHE A 404 -27.33 8.72 -15.47
C PHE A 404 -27.11 9.91 -14.56
N GLY A 405 -28.18 10.45 -14.01
CA GLY A 405 -28.15 11.32 -12.85
C GLY A 405 -28.62 10.55 -11.62
N VAL A 406 -28.02 10.82 -10.46
CA VAL A 406 -28.47 10.30 -9.17
C VAL A 406 -28.29 11.36 -8.10
N THR A 407 -29.08 11.31 -7.04
CA THR A 407 -28.88 12.09 -5.83
C THR A 407 -28.53 11.15 -4.69
N VAL A 408 -27.40 11.41 -4.03
CA VAL A 408 -26.90 10.63 -2.89
C VAL A 408 -26.57 11.54 -1.73
N ASN A 409 -26.57 11.01 -0.50
CA ASN A 409 -26.03 11.75 0.63
C ASN A 409 -24.52 11.96 0.45
N ALA A 410 -24.05 13.21 0.64
CA ALA A 410 -22.65 13.56 0.45
C ALA A 410 -21.69 12.75 1.33
N SER A 411 -22.13 12.26 2.50
CA SER A 411 -21.31 11.46 3.42
C SER A 411 -20.88 10.11 2.84
N VAL A 412 -21.57 9.60 1.82
CA VAL A 412 -21.29 8.29 1.19
C VAL A 412 -20.99 8.43 -0.30
N MET A 413 -20.80 9.65 -0.81
CA MET A 413 -20.62 9.90 -2.24
C MET A 413 -19.35 9.24 -2.81
N GLN A 414 -18.31 9.06 -1.99
CA GLN A 414 -17.00 8.62 -2.46
C GLN A 414 -17.08 7.22 -3.10
N VAL A 415 -17.94 6.34 -2.57
CA VAL A 415 -18.19 5.01 -3.14
C VAL A 415 -18.68 5.11 -4.58
N LEU A 416 -19.58 6.05 -4.88
CA LEU A 416 -20.06 6.28 -6.24
C LEU A 416 -18.96 6.92 -7.10
N VAL A 417 -18.19 7.88 -6.56
CA VAL A 417 -17.08 8.50 -7.30
C VAL A 417 -16.02 7.47 -7.70
N ASP A 418 -15.69 6.53 -6.81
CA ASP A 418 -14.73 5.45 -7.07
C ASP A 418 -15.21 4.50 -8.16
N GLU A 419 -16.54 4.35 -8.33
CA GLU A 419 -17.14 3.61 -9.44
C GLU A 419 -17.27 4.42 -10.74
N GLY A 420 -16.82 5.67 -10.76
CA GLY A 420 -16.78 6.50 -11.96
C GLY A 420 -17.87 7.57 -12.06
N TRP A 421 -18.68 7.77 -11.01
CA TRP A 421 -19.60 8.90 -10.95
C TRP A 421 -18.84 10.23 -10.78
N ARG A 422 -19.40 11.31 -11.31
CA ARG A 422 -18.84 12.67 -11.26
C ARG A 422 -19.87 13.63 -10.71
N LYS A 423 -19.45 14.67 -10.00
CA LYS A 423 -20.37 15.74 -9.59
C LYS A 423 -20.95 16.42 -10.83
N GLY A 424 -22.27 16.59 -10.83
CA GLY A 424 -23.04 17.16 -11.94
C GLY A 424 -22.88 18.66 -12.10
#